data_AF-A0A1U7F474-F1
#
_entry.id   AF-A0A1U7F474-F1
#
_cell.length_a   1.000
_cell.length_b   1.000
_cell.length_c   1.000
_cell.angle_alpha   90.00
_cell.angle_beta   90.00
_cell.angle_gamma   90.00
#
_symmetry.space_group_name_H-M   'P 1'
#
loop_
_entity.id
_entity.type
_entity.pdbx_description
1 polymer ?
#
loop_
_entity_poly.entity_id
_entity_poly.type
_entity_poly.pdbx_seq_one_letter_code
_entity_poly.pdbx_strand_id
1 'polypeptide(L)'
;MLASDMTSRLSTEPNFPSKGTIRKEKKDESFFEKLGTLGKKKKSQQLEQEAENEAIEVETEGAKAIDSAVIPVSATLQNIMLEEGEEKRLLTMESRDDPRIQEVIQLLIRWLNYELASQRIVVKHIQEDLYDGQIIQKLTEKLANIKIEVPEVSQSEEGQRQKLHKVIETVNRIIAQGQYEKAKWNADLIHNKDMVAIIQLLVAIAIYFRAPVRFPEYVNAQILVLQKKDNQLKSRYITEQLTTTQSELGVKGERDAFDTLFDYGPDKLAHVKSSLLAFCNKHLNKINLEVTDLENQFKDGVYLIFLMGLLEGYFVPLYSFDLQALTYEQKIHNVTFAYQLMYEADLQKPRARVQDIVNGDLKSTLRILHSLFTRYKHV
;
A
#
# COMPACT_ATOMS: atom_id res chain seq x y z
N MET A 1 13.83 -35.33 2.63
CA MET A 1 14.34 -36.14 3.75
C MET A 1 13.19 -36.34 4.72
N LEU A 2 12.89 -37.61 5.06
CA LEU A 2 12.14 -38.16 6.23
C LEU A 2 10.95 -37.31 6.78
N ALA A 3 9.68 -37.72 6.59
CA ALA A 3 8.94 -38.78 7.31
C ALA A 3 8.54 -38.35 8.74
N SER A 4 7.40 -38.68 9.37
CA SER A 4 6.31 -39.67 9.16
C SER A 4 5.18 -39.37 10.19
N ASP A 5 3.89 -39.69 10.06
CA ASP A 5 3.10 -40.36 9.01
C ASP A 5 1.56 -40.08 9.14
N MET A 6 0.71 -40.80 8.38
CA MET A 6 -0.77 -40.79 8.47
C MET A 6 -1.40 -42.20 8.65
N THR A 7 -2.71 -42.24 8.94
CA THR A 7 -3.67 -43.37 8.81
C THR A 7 -3.73 -44.45 9.92
N SER A 8 -4.78 -45.30 10.02
CA SER A 8 -6.24 -45.06 10.15
C SER A 8 -7.02 -46.37 10.44
N ARG A 9 -8.18 -46.26 11.14
CA ARG A 9 -9.44 -47.06 10.98
C ARG A 9 -9.59 -48.53 11.47
N LEU A 10 -10.76 -48.72 12.12
CA LEU A 10 -11.73 -49.86 12.07
C LEU A 10 -11.25 -51.27 12.55
N SER A 11 -11.71 -51.89 13.65
CA SER A 11 -13.05 -52.23 14.19
C SER A 11 -13.63 -53.59 13.74
N THR A 12 -13.88 -54.54 14.67
CA THR A 12 -15.09 -55.42 14.75
C THR A 12 -15.09 -56.31 16.01
N GLU A 13 -16.28 -56.52 16.58
CA GLU A 13 -16.71 -57.51 17.61
C GLU A 13 -16.65 -58.98 17.09
N PRO A 14 -16.92 -60.09 17.86
CA PRO A 14 -18.08 -60.28 18.78
C PRO A 14 -17.96 -61.29 19.97
N ASN A 15 -19.06 -61.50 20.73
CA ASN A 15 -19.81 -62.78 20.93
C ASN A 15 -20.44 -63.02 22.34
N PHE A 16 -21.64 -63.65 22.40
CA PHE A 16 -22.45 -63.96 23.60
C PHE A 16 -22.66 -65.49 23.82
N PRO A 17 -22.92 -65.96 25.06
CA PRO A 17 -24.05 -66.91 25.33
C PRO A 17 -24.66 -66.79 26.77
N SER A 18 -25.51 -67.72 27.27
CA SER A 18 -26.93 -67.94 26.88
C SER A 18 -27.70 -68.92 27.83
N LYS A 19 -28.72 -68.41 28.56
CA LYS A 19 -29.95 -69.10 29.08
C LYS A 19 -29.91 -70.13 30.24
N GLY A 20 -31.00 -70.12 31.03
CA GLY A 20 -31.46 -71.17 31.99
C GLY A 20 -32.36 -70.61 33.12
N THR A 21 -33.64 -70.22 32.95
CA THR A 21 -34.93 -70.98 32.85
C THR A 21 -35.51 -71.54 34.17
N ILE A 22 -36.87 -71.49 34.34
CA ILE A 22 -37.76 -72.19 35.34
C ILE A 22 -37.92 -71.48 36.71
N ARG A 23 -39.09 -71.19 37.35
CA ARG A 23 -40.56 -71.47 37.13
C ARG A 23 -41.46 -70.44 37.87
N LYS A 24 -42.68 -70.16 37.32
CA LYS A 24 -44.06 -70.04 37.93
C LYS A 24 -44.26 -69.40 39.35
N GLU A 25 -45.33 -68.64 39.66
CA GLU A 25 -46.76 -68.68 39.25
C GLU A 25 -47.48 -67.30 39.22
N LYS A 26 -48.55 -67.19 38.38
CA LYS A 26 -49.89 -66.54 38.55
C LYS A 26 -50.02 -65.20 39.33
N LYS A 27 -50.85 -64.22 38.93
CA LYS A 27 -52.17 -64.25 38.23
C LYS A 27 -52.56 -62.82 37.76
N ASP A 28 -53.45 -62.71 36.76
CA ASP A 28 -54.44 -61.62 36.45
C ASP A 28 -53.99 -60.13 36.46
N GLU A 29 -54.33 -59.18 35.57
CA GLU A 29 -55.08 -59.05 34.30
C GLU A 29 -54.57 -57.74 33.61
N SER A 30 -54.10 -57.77 32.36
CA SER A 30 -54.83 -57.50 31.10
C SER A 30 -54.96 -56.02 30.63
N PHE A 31 -54.67 -55.80 29.35
CA PHE A 31 -54.93 -54.65 28.46
C PHE A 31 -54.14 -53.31 28.47
N PHE A 32 -53.62 -52.76 29.58
CA PHE A 32 -53.14 -51.35 29.54
C PHE A 32 -51.68 -51.09 29.07
N GLU A 33 -50.80 -52.09 28.96
CA GLU A 33 -49.36 -51.83 28.70
C GLU A 33 -49.00 -51.41 27.26
N LYS A 34 -49.90 -51.55 26.27
CA LYS A 34 -49.58 -51.25 24.86
C LYS A 34 -49.73 -49.78 24.44
N LEU A 35 -50.21 -48.88 25.31
CA LEU A 35 -50.27 -47.44 25.02
C LEU A 35 -49.06 -46.63 25.55
N GLY A 36 -48.24 -47.22 26.43
CA GLY A 36 -47.17 -46.49 27.15
C GLY A 36 -45.86 -46.23 26.36
N THR A 37 -45.72 -46.76 25.15
CA THR A 37 -44.45 -46.77 24.39
C THR A 37 -44.30 -45.65 23.36
N LEU A 38 -45.40 -45.08 22.84
CA LEU A 38 -45.36 -43.98 21.87
C LEU A 38 -45.02 -42.63 22.51
N GLY A 39 -45.53 -42.35 23.72
CA GLY A 39 -45.19 -41.12 24.45
C GLY A 39 -43.71 -41.04 24.84
N LYS A 40 -43.09 -42.20 25.17
CA LYS A 40 -41.66 -42.26 25.49
C LYS A 40 -40.77 -42.00 24.26
N LYS A 41 -41.09 -42.56 23.09
CA LYS A 41 -40.31 -42.29 21.86
C LYS A 41 -40.31 -40.82 21.46
N LYS A 42 -41.46 -40.15 21.51
CA LYS A 42 -41.54 -38.72 21.15
C LYS A 42 -40.75 -37.84 22.13
N LYS A 43 -40.76 -38.19 23.43
CA LYS A 43 -39.95 -37.48 24.45
C LYS A 43 -38.45 -37.75 24.31
N SER A 44 -38.04 -38.97 23.96
CA SER A 44 -36.62 -39.27 23.67
C SER A 44 -36.10 -38.49 22.47
N GLN A 45 -36.81 -38.49 21.33
CA GLN A 45 -36.39 -37.73 20.15
C GLN A 45 -36.30 -36.22 20.42
N GLN A 46 -37.19 -35.69 21.25
CA GLN A 46 -37.16 -34.28 21.62
C GLN A 46 -35.94 -33.93 22.49
N LEU A 47 -35.59 -34.79 23.46
CA LEU A 47 -34.36 -34.65 24.27
C LEU A 47 -33.08 -34.83 23.43
N GLU A 48 -33.09 -35.72 22.44
CA GLU A 48 -31.98 -35.97 21.52
C GLU A 48 -31.72 -34.74 20.63
N GLN A 49 -32.79 -34.11 20.12
CA GLN A 49 -32.74 -32.87 19.36
C GLN A 49 -32.34 -31.64 20.21
N GLU A 50 -32.79 -31.58 21.48
CA GLU A 50 -32.36 -30.57 22.44
C GLU A 50 -30.85 -30.69 22.73
N ALA A 51 -30.33 -31.91 22.90
CA ALA A 51 -28.90 -32.16 23.10
C ALA A 51 -28.05 -31.86 21.84
N GLU A 52 -28.54 -32.14 20.63
CA GLU A 52 -27.86 -31.72 19.39
C GLU A 52 -27.80 -30.18 19.27
N ASN A 53 -28.88 -29.48 19.61
CA ASN A 53 -28.90 -28.01 19.58
C ASN A 53 -27.96 -27.41 20.63
N GLU A 54 -27.93 -27.96 21.85
CA GLU A 54 -27.01 -27.54 22.92
C GLU A 54 -25.55 -27.80 22.53
N ALA A 55 -25.26 -28.94 21.89
CA ALA A 55 -23.92 -29.23 21.36
C ALA A 55 -23.49 -28.25 20.25
N ILE A 56 -24.38 -27.89 19.33
CA ILE A 56 -24.12 -26.87 18.30
C ILE A 56 -23.94 -25.48 18.95
N GLU A 57 -24.73 -25.14 19.97
CA GLU A 57 -24.57 -23.88 20.70
C GLU A 57 -23.20 -23.81 21.38
N VAL A 58 -22.79 -24.87 22.08
CA VAL A 58 -21.45 -25.00 22.71
C VAL A 58 -20.32 -25.03 21.67
N GLU A 59 -20.48 -25.64 20.50
CA GLU A 59 -19.49 -25.56 19.42
C GLU A 59 -19.37 -24.14 18.85
N THR A 60 -20.48 -23.42 18.68
CA THR A 60 -20.43 -22.02 18.22
C THR A 60 -19.94 -21.05 19.29
N GLU A 61 -20.21 -21.30 20.57
CA GLU A 61 -19.62 -20.58 21.69
C GLU A 61 -18.12 -20.87 21.80
N GLY A 62 -17.71 -22.13 21.68
CA GLY A 62 -16.32 -22.56 21.65
C GLY A 62 -15.53 -21.96 20.47
N ALA A 63 -16.12 -21.91 19.27
CA ALA A 63 -15.51 -21.24 18.12
C ALA A 63 -15.34 -19.73 18.36
N LYS A 64 -16.37 -19.05 18.90
CA LYS A 64 -16.28 -17.64 19.31
C LYS A 64 -15.25 -17.42 20.42
N ALA A 65 -15.11 -18.37 21.36
CA ALA A 65 -14.17 -18.32 22.46
C ALA A 65 -12.71 -18.48 21.98
N ILE A 66 -12.46 -19.36 21.00
CA ILE A 66 -11.14 -19.56 20.38
C ILE A 66 -10.73 -18.32 19.58
N ASP A 67 -11.64 -17.72 18.79
CA ASP A 67 -11.39 -16.42 18.14
C ASP A 67 -11.21 -15.27 19.15
N SER A 68 -11.80 -15.37 20.36
CA SER A 68 -11.64 -14.38 21.44
C SER A 68 -10.33 -14.51 22.25
N ALA A 69 -9.43 -15.43 21.88
CA ALA A 69 -8.11 -15.55 22.50
C ALA A 69 -7.19 -14.34 22.20
N VAL A 70 -7.65 -13.39 21.38
CA VAL A 70 -7.02 -12.07 21.18
C VAL A 70 -7.68 -11.03 22.09
N ILE A 71 -6.83 -10.27 22.79
CA ILE A 71 -7.11 -9.21 23.78
C ILE A 71 -8.38 -8.40 23.44
N PRO A 72 -9.31 -8.18 24.41
CA PRO A 72 -10.73 -8.08 24.10
C PRO A 72 -11.12 -6.82 23.32
N VAL A 73 -11.47 -7.03 22.05
CA VAL A 73 -12.19 -6.07 21.21
C VAL A 73 -13.50 -5.58 21.86
N SER A 74 -14.04 -6.32 22.84
CA SER A 74 -15.22 -5.95 23.64
C SER A 74 -15.15 -4.55 24.26
N ALA A 75 -13.97 -4.04 24.62
CA ALA A 75 -13.81 -2.69 25.15
C ALA A 75 -13.95 -1.57 24.09
N THR A 76 -13.78 -1.90 22.81
CA THR A 76 -13.96 -0.97 21.69
C THR A 76 -15.31 -1.16 21.00
N LEU A 77 -15.81 -2.40 20.90
CA LEU A 77 -17.09 -2.73 20.28
C LEU A 77 -18.30 -2.09 20.99
N GLN A 78 -18.31 -2.07 22.32
CA GLN A 78 -19.44 -1.54 23.10
C GLN A 78 -19.73 -0.04 22.88
N ASN A 79 -18.74 0.71 22.38
CA ASN A 79 -18.87 2.15 22.10
C ASN A 79 -19.08 2.46 20.61
N ILE A 80 -19.11 1.46 19.73
CA ILE A 80 -19.34 1.66 18.30
C ILE A 80 -20.81 1.43 18.00
N MET A 81 -21.57 2.53 18.02
CA MET A 81 -22.91 2.54 17.43
C MET A 81 -22.77 2.46 15.90
N LEU A 82 -23.37 1.43 15.31
CA LEU A 82 -23.61 1.30 13.87
C LEU A 82 -25.11 1.31 13.61
N GLU A 83 -25.52 2.01 12.56
CA GLU A 83 -26.85 1.88 11.98
C GLU A 83 -26.98 0.59 11.16
N GLU A 84 -28.22 0.21 10.84
CA GLU A 84 -28.51 -1.05 10.15
C GLU A 84 -28.01 -1.00 8.69
N GLY A 85 -27.08 -1.89 8.34
CA GLY A 85 -26.41 -1.91 7.05
C GLY A 85 -25.06 -1.19 7.01
N GLU A 86 -24.65 -0.48 8.06
CA GLU A 86 -23.34 0.16 8.10
C GLU A 86 -22.18 -0.85 8.23
N GLU A 87 -21.05 -0.52 7.59
CA GLU A 87 -19.76 -1.21 7.75
C GLU A 87 -18.71 -0.22 8.26
N LYS A 88 -17.96 -0.62 9.30
CA LYS A 88 -16.82 0.13 9.84
C LYS A 88 -15.56 -0.72 9.82
N ARG A 89 -14.50 -0.17 9.21
CA ARG A 89 -13.18 -0.78 9.08
C ARG A 89 -12.24 -0.16 10.10
N LEU A 90 -11.59 -1.00 10.92
CA LEU A 90 -10.67 -0.57 11.98
C LEU A 90 -9.32 -1.27 11.78
N LEU A 91 -8.23 -0.51 11.84
CA LEU A 91 -6.89 -1.10 11.89
C LEU A 91 -6.72 -1.84 13.22
N THR A 92 -6.23 -3.10 13.18
CA THR A 92 -6.00 -3.86 14.42
C THR A 92 -4.84 -3.26 15.23
N MET A 93 -4.73 -3.57 16.52
CA MET A 93 -3.67 -3.04 17.38
C MET A 93 -2.29 -3.48 16.89
N GLU A 94 -2.17 -4.74 16.48
CA GLU A 94 -0.95 -5.35 15.93
C GLU A 94 -0.49 -4.65 14.65
N SER A 95 -1.43 -4.19 13.82
CA SER A 95 -1.14 -3.48 12.57
C SER A 95 -0.95 -1.98 12.79
N ARG A 96 -1.57 -1.41 13.82
CA ARG A 96 -1.32 -0.04 14.27
C ARG A 96 0.11 0.09 14.83
N ASP A 97 0.57 -0.92 15.53
CA ASP A 97 1.88 -0.91 16.20
C ASP A 97 2.99 -1.59 15.35
N ASP A 98 2.68 -2.12 14.14
CA ASP A 98 3.68 -2.62 13.18
C ASP A 98 4.66 -1.49 12.80
N PRO A 99 5.97 -1.63 13.09
CA PRO A 99 6.98 -0.62 12.76
C PRO A 99 7.02 -0.25 11.28
N ARG A 100 6.72 -1.18 10.37
CA ARG A 100 6.71 -0.93 8.92
C ARG A 100 5.50 -0.11 8.49
N ILE A 101 4.35 -0.28 9.15
CA ILE A 101 3.16 0.56 8.92
C ILE A 101 3.43 1.97 9.44
N GLN A 102 4.05 2.09 10.62
CA GLN A 102 4.49 3.38 11.16
C GLN A 102 5.53 4.07 10.26
N GLU A 103 6.48 3.33 9.67
CA GLU A 103 7.41 3.86 8.67
C GLU A 103 6.69 4.41 7.44
N VAL A 104 5.73 3.67 6.86
CA VAL A 104 4.91 4.15 5.73
C VAL A 104 4.17 5.44 6.10
N ILE A 105 3.55 5.50 7.28
CA ILE A 105 2.84 6.70 7.76
C ILE A 105 3.81 7.89 7.90
N GLN A 106 4.99 7.70 8.49
CA GLN A 106 5.99 8.76 8.65
C GLN A 106 6.53 9.25 7.30
N LEU A 107 6.79 8.34 6.35
CA LEU A 107 7.22 8.67 5.00
C LEU A 107 6.16 9.48 4.24
N LEU A 108 4.88 9.09 4.35
CA LEU A 108 3.75 9.83 3.79
C LEU A 108 3.62 11.23 4.40
N ILE A 109 3.67 11.36 5.73
CA ILE A 109 3.60 12.66 6.42
C ILE A 109 4.78 13.56 6.00
N ARG A 110 6.00 13.02 5.94
CA ARG A 110 7.19 13.76 5.51
C ARG A 110 7.04 14.27 4.08
N TRP A 111 6.56 13.43 3.18
CA TRP A 111 6.33 13.80 1.79
C TRP A 111 5.22 14.84 1.63
N LEU A 112 4.06 14.65 2.27
CA LEU A 112 2.96 15.62 2.24
C LEU A 112 3.41 16.99 2.74
N ASN A 113 4.15 17.04 3.85
CA ASN A 113 4.71 18.28 4.38
C ASN A 113 5.70 18.94 3.41
N TYR A 114 6.62 18.18 2.82
CA TYR A 114 7.55 18.71 1.83
C TYR A 114 6.83 19.23 0.57
N GLU A 115 5.91 18.44 0.03
CA GLU A 115 5.16 18.75 -1.18
C GLU A 115 4.19 19.93 -0.97
N LEU A 116 3.64 20.13 0.23
CA LEU A 116 2.70 21.20 0.50
C LEU A 116 3.27 22.40 1.28
N ALA A 117 4.57 22.38 1.61
CA ALA A 117 5.28 23.48 2.30
C ALA A 117 5.08 24.84 1.59
N SER A 118 5.12 24.86 0.26
CA SER A 118 4.89 26.07 -0.55
C SER A 118 3.48 26.67 -0.40
N GLN A 119 2.52 25.88 0.08
CA GLN A 119 1.14 26.29 0.36
C GLN A 119 0.88 26.50 1.86
N ARG A 120 1.92 26.41 2.71
CA ARG A 120 1.86 26.54 4.18
C ARG A 120 0.94 25.51 4.88
N ILE A 121 0.72 24.37 4.26
CA ILE A 121 -0.04 23.25 4.84
C ILE A 121 0.92 22.37 5.64
N VAL A 122 0.50 21.94 6.84
CA VAL A 122 1.28 21.03 7.69
C VAL A 122 0.39 19.85 8.10
N VAL A 123 0.79 18.64 7.74
CA VAL A 123 0.16 17.37 8.12
C VAL A 123 0.87 16.79 9.34
N LYS A 124 0.09 16.33 10.32
CA LYS A 124 0.55 15.64 11.54
C LYS A 124 -0.06 14.26 11.71
N HIS A 125 -1.33 14.09 11.34
CA HIS A 125 -2.09 12.87 11.53
C HIS A 125 -2.94 12.57 10.29
N ILE A 126 -2.55 11.57 9.51
CA ILE A 126 -3.16 11.29 8.20
C ILE A 126 -4.69 11.03 8.26
N GLN A 127 -5.23 10.53 9.38
CA GLN A 127 -6.68 10.36 9.55
C GLN A 127 -7.41 11.67 9.85
N GLU A 128 -6.83 12.53 10.69
CA GLU A 128 -7.47 13.75 11.17
C GLU A 128 -7.32 14.92 10.18
N ASP A 129 -6.25 14.92 9.38
CA ASP A 129 -5.94 16.03 8.47
C ASP A 129 -6.45 15.82 7.03
N LEU A 130 -6.86 14.61 6.63
CA LEU A 130 -7.24 14.29 5.24
C LEU A 130 -8.71 13.89 5.04
N TYR A 131 -9.47 13.60 6.11
CA TYR A 131 -10.85 13.09 5.99
C TYR A 131 -11.80 14.07 5.29
N ASP A 132 -11.53 15.38 5.37
CA ASP A 132 -12.31 16.44 4.71
C ASP A 132 -12.02 16.58 3.20
N GLY A 133 -10.98 15.90 2.70
CA GLY A 133 -10.51 15.97 1.32
C GLY A 133 -9.72 17.22 0.93
N GLN A 134 -9.54 18.21 1.81
CA GLN A 134 -8.89 19.49 1.47
C GLN A 134 -7.40 19.29 1.13
N ILE A 135 -6.69 18.49 1.93
CA ILE A 135 -5.28 18.19 1.69
C ILE A 135 -5.10 17.33 0.45
N ILE A 136 -6.00 16.37 0.22
CA ILE A 136 -6.02 15.53 -0.99
C ILE A 136 -6.27 16.39 -2.24
N GLN A 137 -7.20 17.35 -2.18
CA GLN A 137 -7.43 18.32 -3.26
C GLN A 137 -6.14 19.10 -3.55
N LYS A 138 -5.55 19.74 -2.54
CA LYS A 138 -4.39 20.62 -2.71
C LYS A 138 -3.15 19.90 -3.24
N LEU A 139 -2.93 18.67 -2.76
CA LEU A 139 -1.91 17.76 -3.27
C LEU A 139 -2.14 17.42 -4.75
N THR A 140 -3.37 17.06 -5.11
CA THR A 140 -3.73 16.67 -6.49
C THR A 140 -3.62 17.85 -7.45
N GLU A 141 -4.14 19.03 -7.06
CA GLU A 141 -4.03 20.28 -7.81
C GLU A 141 -2.55 20.60 -8.11
N LYS A 142 -1.67 20.52 -7.09
CA LYS A 142 -0.24 20.76 -7.25
C LYS A 142 0.46 19.71 -8.12
N LEU A 143 0.23 18.42 -7.87
CA LEU A 143 0.97 17.34 -8.52
C LEU A 143 0.59 17.14 -10.00
N ALA A 144 -0.69 17.36 -10.33
CA ALA A 144 -1.21 17.31 -11.71
C ALA A 144 -1.17 18.66 -12.43
N ASN A 145 -0.91 19.77 -11.74
CA ASN A 145 -1.00 21.13 -12.26
C ASN A 145 -2.39 21.44 -12.85
N ILE A 146 -3.44 21.15 -12.08
CA ILE A 146 -4.85 21.38 -12.42
C ILE A 146 -5.54 22.16 -11.29
N LYS A 147 -6.77 22.63 -11.55
CA LYS A 147 -7.70 23.11 -10.53
C LYS A 147 -8.91 22.19 -10.47
N ILE A 148 -9.34 21.80 -9.28
CA ILE A 148 -10.52 20.95 -9.10
C ILE A 148 -11.73 21.85 -8.85
N GLU A 149 -12.80 21.67 -9.62
CA GLU A 149 -14.02 22.51 -9.55
C GLU A 149 -14.92 22.13 -8.37
N VAL A 150 -14.47 22.52 -7.17
CA VAL A 150 -15.20 22.37 -5.90
C VAL A 150 -15.18 23.67 -5.10
N PRO A 151 -16.20 23.92 -4.24
CA PRO A 151 -16.16 25.02 -3.27
C PRO A 151 -14.93 24.93 -2.37
N GLU A 152 -14.32 26.07 -2.08
CA GLU A 152 -13.13 26.13 -1.22
C GLU A 152 -13.46 25.65 0.20
N VAL A 153 -14.61 26.07 0.74
CA VAL A 153 -15.12 25.68 2.06
C VAL A 153 -16.52 25.08 1.93
N SER A 154 -16.76 23.94 2.57
CA SER A 154 -18.07 23.33 2.78
C SER A 154 -18.61 23.70 4.16
N GLN A 155 -19.86 24.18 4.23
CA GLN A 155 -20.52 24.60 5.48
C GLN A 155 -21.40 23.49 6.11
N SER A 156 -21.49 22.33 5.46
CA SER A 156 -22.23 21.16 5.94
C SER A 156 -21.43 19.88 5.67
N GLU A 157 -21.68 18.85 6.47
CA GLU A 157 -21.10 17.50 6.32
C GLU A 157 -21.43 16.91 4.95
N GLU A 158 -22.70 16.98 4.52
CA GLU A 158 -23.13 16.55 3.19
C GLU A 158 -22.39 17.32 2.07
N GLY A 159 -22.16 18.62 2.23
CA GLY A 159 -21.37 19.43 1.29
C GLY A 159 -19.89 19.03 1.27
N GLN A 160 -19.33 18.63 2.41
CA GLN A 160 -17.96 18.10 2.52
C GLN A 160 -17.86 16.74 1.82
N ARG A 161 -18.80 15.83 2.06
CA ARG A 161 -18.90 14.51 1.41
C ARG A 161 -18.99 14.66 -0.11
N GLN A 162 -19.89 15.51 -0.62
CA GLN A 162 -20.02 15.79 -2.06
C GLN A 162 -18.73 16.40 -2.67
N LYS A 163 -18.05 17.29 -1.95
CA LYS A 163 -16.74 17.82 -2.35
C LYS A 163 -15.70 16.70 -2.44
N LEU A 164 -15.61 15.85 -1.42
CA LEU A 164 -14.68 14.73 -1.35
C LEU A 164 -14.95 13.70 -2.47
N HIS A 165 -16.22 13.39 -2.79
CA HIS A 165 -16.56 12.56 -3.96
C HIS A 165 -15.94 13.10 -5.25
N LYS A 166 -16.08 14.40 -5.55
CA LYS A 166 -15.48 15.03 -6.75
C LYS A 166 -13.96 15.01 -6.75
N VAL A 167 -13.34 15.19 -5.58
CA VAL A 167 -11.88 15.11 -5.41
C VAL A 167 -11.39 13.67 -5.68
N ILE A 168 -12.00 12.67 -5.04
CA ILE A 168 -11.64 11.25 -5.20
C ILE A 168 -11.93 10.76 -6.62
N GLU A 169 -13.02 11.18 -7.25
CA GLU A 169 -13.30 10.89 -8.67
C GLU A 169 -12.21 11.46 -9.58
N THR A 170 -11.77 12.71 -9.33
CA THR A 170 -10.69 13.34 -10.09
C THR A 170 -9.35 12.63 -9.89
N VAL A 171 -9.02 12.25 -8.65
CA VAL A 171 -7.82 11.44 -8.35
C VAL A 171 -7.88 10.08 -9.04
N ASN A 172 -9.02 9.39 -8.97
CA ASN A 172 -9.22 8.09 -9.62
C ASN A 172 -9.11 8.20 -11.14
N ARG A 173 -9.67 9.25 -11.76
CA ARG A 173 -9.53 9.50 -13.21
C ARG A 173 -8.07 9.71 -13.63
N ILE A 174 -7.27 10.33 -12.77
CA ILE A 174 -5.83 10.55 -13.01
C ILE A 174 -5.07 9.22 -12.83
N ILE A 175 -5.25 8.52 -11.69
CA ILE A 175 -4.48 7.33 -11.34
C ILE A 175 -4.89 6.09 -12.14
N ALA A 176 -6.14 5.97 -12.59
CA ALA A 176 -6.61 4.84 -13.40
C ALA A 176 -5.91 4.74 -14.77
N GLN A 177 -5.28 5.83 -15.25
CA GLN A 177 -4.41 5.80 -16.42
C GLN A 177 -3.08 5.04 -16.15
N GLY A 178 -2.76 4.75 -14.89
CA GLY A 178 -1.50 4.18 -14.41
C GLY A 178 -1.66 2.96 -13.50
N GLN A 179 -2.30 1.89 -14.01
CA GLN A 179 -2.20 0.50 -13.51
C GLN A 179 -3.02 0.09 -12.27
N TYR A 180 -3.95 0.89 -11.77
CA TYR A 180 -4.85 0.48 -10.66
C TYR A 180 -6.21 -0.02 -11.18
N GLU A 181 -6.35 -1.35 -11.38
CA GLU A 181 -7.57 -1.97 -11.92
C GLU A 181 -8.81 -1.86 -11.02
N LYS A 182 -8.62 -1.69 -9.70
CA LYS A 182 -9.73 -1.49 -8.75
C LYS A 182 -9.27 -0.67 -7.54
N ALA A 183 -9.82 0.54 -7.40
CA ALA A 183 -9.59 1.38 -6.21
C ALA A 183 -10.14 0.69 -4.95
N LYS A 184 -9.33 0.66 -3.88
CA LYS A 184 -9.72 0.14 -2.55
C LYS A 184 -10.22 1.22 -1.60
N TRP A 185 -10.22 2.47 -2.06
CA TRP A 185 -10.70 3.65 -1.36
C TRP A 185 -11.91 4.25 -2.11
N ASN A 186 -12.76 4.94 -1.37
CA ASN A 186 -13.82 5.80 -1.88
C ASN A 186 -13.98 6.99 -0.93
N ALA A 187 -14.79 7.99 -1.30
CA ALA A 187 -14.97 9.17 -0.45
C ALA A 187 -15.53 8.83 0.94
N ASP A 188 -16.44 7.86 1.04
CA ASP A 188 -17.07 7.46 2.29
C ASP A 188 -16.06 6.88 3.29
N LEU A 189 -15.13 6.03 2.82
CA LEU A 189 -14.06 5.47 3.62
C LEU A 189 -13.08 6.56 4.11
N ILE A 190 -12.72 7.51 3.24
CA ILE A 190 -11.84 8.63 3.60
C ILE A 190 -12.52 9.54 4.63
N HIS A 191 -13.79 9.90 4.42
CA HIS A 191 -14.60 10.70 5.35
C HIS A 191 -14.75 10.01 6.71
N ASN A 192 -14.97 8.69 6.72
CA ASN A 192 -15.08 7.86 7.91
C ASN A 192 -13.71 7.56 8.57
N LYS A 193 -12.65 8.27 8.16
CA LYS A 193 -11.28 8.18 8.72
C LYS A 193 -10.65 6.79 8.63
N ASP A 194 -10.98 6.01 7.60
CA ASP A 194 -10.38 4.71 7.36
C ASP A 194 -8.88 4.86 7.06
N MET A 195 -8.03 4.47 8.03
CA MET A 195 -6.58 4.62 7.91
C MET A 195 -6.01 3.84 6.72
N VAL A 196 -6.56 2.66 6.41
CA VAL A 196 -6.05 1.82 5.32
C VAL A 196 -6.42 2.41 3.98
N ALA A 197 -7.66 2.88 3.81
CA ALA A 197 -8.09 3.57 2.60
C ALA A 197 -7.26 4.85 2.36
N ILE A 198 -6.99 5.64 3.41
CA ILE A 198 -6.16 6.84 3.34
C ILE A 198 -4.71 6.49 2.96
N ILE A 199 -4.10 5.50 3.58
CA ILE A 199 -2.73 5.07 3.24
C ILE A 199 -2.67 4.55 1.81
N GLN A 200 -3.57 3.66 1.39
CA GLN A 200 -3.58 3.09 0.04
C GLN A 200 -3.78 4.18 -1.03
N LEU A 201 -4.69 5.13 -0.80
CA LEU A 201 -4.87 6.31 -1.67
C LEU A 201 -3.58 7.12 -1.77
N LEU A 202 -2.96 7.46 -0.64
CA LEU A 202 -1.73 8.25 -0.61
C LEU A 202 -0.54 7.52 -1.25
N VAL A 203 -0.40 6.21 -1.04
CA VAL A 203 0.62 5.38 -1.70
C VAL A 203 0.36 5.32 -3.21
N ALA A 204 -0.90 5.22 -3.65
CA ALA A 204 -1.24 5.26 -5.07
C ALA A 204 -0.93 6.61 -5.72
N ILE A 205 -1.28 7.74 -5.07
CA ILE A 205 -0.90 9.10 -5.51
C ILE A 205 0.64 9.21 -5.54
N ALA A 206 1.32 8.76 -4.49
CA ALA A 206 2.77 8.79 -4.38
C ALA A 206 3.45 7.97 -5.48
N ILE A 207 2.97 6.76 -5.79
CA ILE A 207 3.53 5.94 -6.87
C ILE A 207 3.21 6.55 -8.23
N TYR A 208 1.98 7.01 -8.48
CA TYR A 208 1.55 7.57 -9.76
C TYR A 208 2.32 8.86 -10.13
N PHE A 209 2.40 9.82 -9.19
CA PHE A 209 3.22 11.02 -9.37
C PHE A 209 4.71 10.80 -9.03
N ARG A 210 5.06 9.54 -8.70
CA ARG A 210 6.38 9.03 -8.35
C ARG A 210 7.08 9.82 -7.26
N ALA A 211 6.36 10.30 -6.25
CA ALA A 211 6.88 10.99 -5.07
C ALA A 211 8.28 10.48 -4.65
N PRO A 212 9.21 11.36 -4.23
CA PRO A 212 10.58 10.97 -3.86
C PRO A 212 10.61 10.28 -2.50
N VAL A 213 9.97 9.12 -2.44
CA VAL A 213 9.65 8.34 -1.26
C VAL A 213 9.82 6.88 -1.63
N ARG A 214 10.69 6.19 -0.89
CA ARG A 214 10.85 4.75 -0.99
C ARG A 214 10.16 4.10 0.20
N PHE A 215 9.00 3.50 -0.04
CA PHE A 215 8.26 2.76 0.96
C PHE A 215 8.90 1.38 1.19
N PRO A 216 8.82 0.81 2.40
CA PRO A 216 9.06 -0.61 2.61
C PRO A 216 8.10 -1.44 1.73
N GLU A 217 8.63 -2.48 1.09
CA GLU A 217 7.88 -3.32 0.15
C GLU A 217 6.98 -4.33 0.90
N TYR A 218 5.84 -4.66 0.30
CA TYR A 218 4.90 -5.68 0.79
C TYR A 218 4.49 -5.50 2.27
N VAL A 219 4.19 -4.26 2.66
CA VAL A 219 3.54 -3.97 3.96
C VAL A 219 2.06 -4.30 3.86
N ASN A 220 1.57 -5.11 4.79
CA ASN A 220 0.19 -5.55 4.86
C ASN A 220 -0.39 -5.16 6.22
N ALA A 221 -1.60 -4.61 6.23
CA ALA A 221 -2.36 -4.28 7.42
C ALA A 221 -3.47 -5.32 7.66
N GLN A 222 -3.63 -5.76 8.89
CA GLN A 222 -4.84 -6.46 9.33
C GLN A 222 -5.91 -5.45 9.76
N ILE A 223 -7.12 -5.70 9.32
CA ILE A 223 -8.30 -4.84 9.49
C ILE A 223 -9.39 -5.67 10.13
N LEU A 224 -9.95 -5.18 11.23
CA LEU A 224 -11.21 -5.65 11.75
C LEU A 224 -12.34 -4.92 11.04
N VAL A 225 -13.21 -5.67 10.35
CA VAL A 225 -14.39 -5.15 9.69
C VAL A 225 -15.63 -5.54 10.48
N LEU A 226 -16.39 -4.52 10.88
CA LEU A 226 -17.60 -4.62 11.67
C LEU A 226 -18.77 -4.21 10.79
N GLN A 227 -19.72 -5.12 10.59
CA GLN A 227 -20.95 -4.86 9.85
C GLN A 227 -22.15 -5.15 10.73
N LYS A 228 -23.10 -4.21 10.81
CA LYS A 228 -24.39 -4.48 11.45
C LYS A 228 -25.37 -4.96 10.40
N LYS A 229 -25.88 -6.19 10.57
CA LYS A 229 -26.89 -6.77 9.69
C LYS A 229 -27.86 -7.63 10.48
N ASP A 230 -29.16 -7.47 10.20
CA ASP A 230 -30.27 -8.15 10.86
C ASP A 230 -30.27 -7.88 12.38
N ASN A 231 -29.92 -6.63 12.78
CA ASN A 231 -29.64 -6.21 14.16
C ASN A 231 -28.48 -6.96 14.86
N GLN A 232 -27.72 -7.81 14.15
CA GLN A 232 -26.53 -8.50 14.68
C GLN A 232 -25.25 -7.80 14.21
N LEU A 233 -24.29 -7.63 15.12
CA LEU A 233 -22.93 -7.21 14.77
C LEU A 233 -22.13 -8.42 14.29
N LYS A 234 -21.68 -8.38 13.04
CA LYS A 234 -20.79 -9.37 12.43
C LYS A 234 -19.39 -8.78 12.32
N SER A 235 -18.42 -9.43 12.93
CA SER A 235 -16.99 -9.12 12.82
C SER A 235 -16.30 -10.08 11.83
N ARG A 236 -15.31 -9.58 11.10
CA ARG A 236 -14.38 -10.39 10.30
C ARG A 236 -13.03 -9.70 10.20
N TYR A 237 -11.95 -10.47 10.17
CA TYR A 237 -10.61 -9.95 9.90
C TYR A 237 -10.32 -10.01 8.39
N ILE A 238 -9.65 -8.98 7.86
CA ILE A 238 -9.17 -8.90 6.49
C ILE A 238 -7.71 -8.45 6.52
N THR A 239 -6.84 -9.06 5.72
CA THR A 239 -5.49 -8.53 5.47
C THR A 239 -5.47 -7.78 4.15
N GLU A 240 -4.99 -6.54 4.15
CA GLU A 240 -4.81 -5.75 2.94
C GLU A 240 -3.40 -5.20 2.79
N GLN A 241 -2.86 -5.34 1.59
CA GLN A 241 -1.59 -4.73 1.21
C GLN A 241 -1.73 -3.20 1.12
N LEU A 242 -0.79 -2.50 1.75
CA LEU A 242 -0.60 -1.05 1.71
C LEU A 242 0.42 -0.66 0.64
N THR A 243 1.50 -1.43 0.50
CA THR A 243 2.63 -1.13 -0.39
C THR A 243 3.00 -2.33 -1.26
N THR A 244 3.50 -2.04 -2.46
CA THR A 244 3.99 -3.03 -3.44
C THR A 244 5.39 -2.62 -3.90
N THR A 245 6.03 -3.41 -4.77
CA THR A 245 7.32 -3.05 -5.39
C THR A 245 7.21 -1.74 -6.17
N GLN A 246 8.03 -0.76 -5.81
CA GLN A 246 8.17 0.49 -6.58
C GLN A 246 9.17 0.28 -7.71
N SER A 247 8.74 -0.39 -8.78
CA SER A 247 9.62 -0.81 -9.87
C SER A 247 10.23 0.34 -10.68
N GLU A 248 9.57 1.50 -10.78
CA GLU A 248 10.09 2.66 -11.53
C GLU A 248 9.81 4.03 -10.89
N LEU A 249 10.88 4.67 -10.37
CA LEU A 249 10.97 6.14 -10.18
C LEU A 249 11.16 6.86 -11.52
N GLY A 250 10.42 6.44 -12.55
CA GLY A 250 10.56 6.92 -13.92
C GLY A 250 10.14 8.39 -14.13
N VAL A 251 10.39 8.87 -15.33
CA VAL A 251 10.23 10.28 -15.69
C VAL A 251 8.78 10.64 -16.03
N LYS A 252 8.24 11.78 -15.55
CA LYS A 252 6.88 12.25 -15.90
C LYS A 252 6.77 12.45 -17.43
N GLY A 253 5.83 11.75 -18.08
CA GLY A 253 5.53 11.91 -19.50
C GLY A 253 5.06 10.60 -20.17
N GLU A 254 4.73 10.69 -21.45
CA GLU A 254 4.53 9.53 -22.33
C GLU A 254 5.80 8.67 -22.39
N ARG A 255 5.65 7.35 -22.58
CA ARG A 255 6.78 6.42 -22.70
C ARG A 255 7.72 6.86 -23.82
N ASP A 256 9.01 6.92 -23.54
CA ASP A 256 10.01 7.33 -24.53
C ASP A 256 10.87 6.16 -25.02
N ALA A 257 11.85 6.48 -25.86
CA ALA A 257 12.79 5.50 -26.39
C ALA A 257 13.58 4.78 -25.29
N PHE A 258 13.85 5.42 -24.13
CA PHE A 258 14.54 4.78 -23.02
C PHE A 258 13.66 3.75 -22.31
N ASP A 259 12.35 3.98 -22.17
CA ASP A 259 11.46 2.97 -21.61
C ASP A 259 11.43 1.71 -22.49
N THR A 260 11.30 1.88 -23.80
CA THR A 260 11.34 0.76 -24.77
C THR A 260 12.70 0.05 -24.77
N LEU A 261 13.80 0.80 -24.58
CA LEU A 261 15.17 0.29 -24.55
C LEU A 261 15.46 -0.54 -23.29
N PHE A 262 14.89 -0.15 -22.15
CA PHE A 262 14.98 -0.91 -20.90
C PHE A 262 14.10 -2.17 -20.93
N ASP A 263 12.87 -2.09 -21.47
CA ASP A 263 11.95 -3.23 -21.57
C ASP A 263 12.48 -4.35 -22.50
N TYR A 264 12.93 -3.98 -23.71
CA TYR A 264 13.09 -4.92 -24.83
C TYR A 264 14.47 -4.87 -25.51
N GLY A 265 15.37 -3.99 -25.08
CA GLY A 265 16.62 -3.71 -25.78
C GLY A 265 17.89 -3.77 -24.92
N PRO A 266 18.11 -4.77 -24.06
CA PRO A 266 19.27 -4.81 -23.15
C PRO A 266 20.62 -4.69 -23.87
N ASP A 267 20.78 -5.35 -25.03
CA ASP A 267 22.01 -5.24 -25.83
C ASP A 267 22.23 -3.82 -26.36
N LYS A 268 21.17 -3.19 -26.88
CA LYS A 268 21.20 -1.79 -27.34
C LYS A 268 21.44 -0.83 -26.17
N LEU A 269 20.88 -1.13 -24.99
CA LEU A 269 21.09 -0.36 -23.76
C LEU A 269 22.56 -0.41 -23.33
N ALA A 270 23.23 -1.57 -23.43
CA ALA A 270 24.66 -1.69 -23.16
C ALA A 270 25.51 -0.83 -24.12
N HIS A 271 25.17 -0.80 -25.42
CA HIS A 271 25.84 0.06 -26.39
C HIS A 271 25.61 1.56 -26.11
N VAL A 272 24.38 1.96 -25.75
CA VAL A 272 24.07 3.35 -25.36
C VAL A 272 24.82 3.74 -24.09
N LYS A 273 24.85 2.89 -23.06
CA LYS A 273 25.65 3.11 -21.84
C LYS A 273 27.13 3.30 -22.17
N SER A 274 27.72 2.43 -22.99
CA SER A 274 29.13 2.54 -23.41
C SER A 274 29.41 3.84 -24.16
N SER A 275 28.54 4.23 -25.11
CA SER A 275 28.67 5.49 -25.86
C SER A 275 28.56 6.73 -24.97
N LEU A 276 27.66 6.73 -23.98
CA LEU A 276 27.50 7.85 -23.06
C LEU A 276 28.65 7.94 -22.05
N LEU A 277 29.16 6.80 -21.56
CA LEU A 277 30.36 6.75 -20.72
C LEU A 277 31.59 7.28 -21.47
N ALA A 278 31.79 6.86 -22.72
CA ALA A 278 32.86 7.38 -23.57
C ALA A 278 32.74 8.89 -23.82
N PHE A 279 31.52 9.41 -24.03
CA PHE A 279 31.26 10.85 -24.12
C PHE A 279 31.62 11.57 -22.81
N CYS A 280 31.13 11.10 -21.65
CA CYS A 280 31.45 11.72 -20.36
C CYS A 280 32.97 11.76 -20.12
N ASN A 281 33.68 10.67 -20.37
CA ASN A 281 35.13 10.59 -20.15
C ASN A 281 35.93 11.43 -21.15
N LYS A 282 35.47 11.59 -22.42
CA LYS A 282 36.08 12.52 -23.39
C LYS A 282 36.18 13.95 -22.84
N HIS A 283 35.20 14.40 -22.05
CA HIS A 283 35.19 15.73 -21.46
C HIS A 283 35.85 15.72 -20.07
N LEU A 284 35.45 14.83 -19.16
CA LEU A 284 35.91 14.79 -17.77
C LEU A 284 37.40 14.45 -17.61
N ASN A 285 37.99 13.67 -18.52
CA ASN A 285 39.43 13.39 -18.50
C ASN A 285 40.29 14.67 -18.68
N LYS A 286 39.72 15.76 -19.23
CA LYS A 286 40.41 17.07 -19.32
C LYS A 286 40.76 17.68 -17.94
N ILE A 287 40.10 17.21 -16.88
CA ILE A 287 40.33 17.62 -15.48
C ILE A 287 40.70 16.42 -14.58
N ASN A 288 41.18 15.32 -15.17
CA ASN A 288 41.56 14.08 -14.48
C ASN A 288 40.41 13.41 -13.69
N LEU A 289 39.16 13.55 -14.15
CA LEU A 289 38.01 12.79 -13.62
C LEU A 289 37.58 11.71 -14.62
N GLU A 290 37.31 10.51 -14.13
CA GLU A 290 36.86 9.37 -14.95
C GLU A 290 35.56 8.77 -14.39
N VAL A 291 34.61 8.49 -15.28
CA VAL A 291 33.39 7.75 -14.97
C VAL A 291 33.55 6.29 -15.40
N THR A 292 33.42 5.41 -14.42
CA THR A 292 33.34 3.95 -14.57
C THR A 292 31.91 3.45 -14.34
N ASP A 293 31.12 4.18 -13.57
CA ASP A 293 29.74 3.84 -13.18
C ASP A 293 28.79 5.02 -13.37
N LEU A 294 27.95 4.93 -14.42
CA LEU A 294 26.91 5.90 -14.76
C LEU A 294 25.75 5.96 -13.74
N GLU A 295 25.57 4.93 -12.91
CA GLU A 295 24.47 4.87 -11.93
C GLU A 295 24.83 5.59 -10.64
N ASN A 296 26.06 5.43 -10.16
CA ASN A 296 26.48 5.97 -8.87
C ASN A 296 27.25 7.29 -8.94
N GLN A 297 28.14 7.51 -9.92
CA GLN A 297 29.03 8.69 -9.92
C GLN A 297 28.34 10.02 -10.26
N PHE A 298 27.09 10.00 -10.75
CA PHE A 298 26.30 11.22 -10.99
C PHE A 298 25.32 11.58 -9.86
N LYS A 299 25.16 10.72 -8.84
CA LYS A 299 24.17 10.89 -7.75
C LYS A 299 24.35 12.16 -6.93
N ASP A 300 25.58 12.66 -6.83
CA ASP A 300 25.91 13.87 -6.08
C ASP A 300 25.82 15.17 -6.89
N GLY A 301 25.51 15.07 -8.19
CA GLY A 301 25.48 16.20 -9.12
C GLY A 301 26.84 16.79 -9.50
N VAL A 302 27.93 16.49 -8.79
CA VAL A 302 29.27 17.09 -9.00
C VAL A 302 29.77 16.80 -10.41
N TYR A 303 29.64 15.55 -10.86
CA TYR A 303 30.02 15.15 -12.21
C TYR A 303 29.14 15.79 -13.30
N LEU A 304 27.86 16.09 -13.02
CA LEU A 304 27.00 16.84 -13.97
C LEU A 304 27.43 18.30 -14.07
N ILE A 305 27.76 18.93 -12.93
CA ILE A 305 28.22 20.33 -12.86
C ILE A 305 29.54 20.50 -13.63
N PHE A 306 30.53 19.64 -13.38
CA PHE A 306 31.79 19.69 -14.11
C PHE A 306 31.62 19.37 -15.59
N LEU A 307 30.78 18.40 -15.94
CA LEU A 307 30.47 18.11 -17.34
C LEU A 307 29.85 19.32 -18.05
N MET A 308 28.90 20.04 -17.42
CA MET A 308 28.34 21.27 -17.99
C MET A 308 29.39 22.36 -18.24
N GLY A 309 30.23 22.67 -17.25
CA GLY A 309 31.31 23.65 -17.42
C GLY A 309 32.29 23.27 -18.54
N LEU A 310 32.60 21.98 -18.69
CA LEU A 310 33.49 21.45 -19.74
C LEU A 310 32.86 21.38 -21.13
N LEU A 311 31.53 21.41 -21.23
CA LEU A 311 30.79 21.43 -22.49
C LEU A 311 30.61 22.87 -23.00
N GLU A 312 30.29 23.81 -22.11
CA GLU A 312 30.15 25.24 -22.40
C GLU A 312 31.49 26.01 -22.40
N GLY A 313 32.56 25.42 -21.86
CA GLY A 313 33.90 26.01 -21.86
C GLY A 313 34.16 27.04 -20.75
N TYR A 314 33.39 27.03 -19.66
CA TYR A 314 33.59 27.90 -18.49
C TYR A 314 33.93 27.12 -17.22
N PHE A 315 34.55 27.82 -16.27
CA PHE A 315 34.79 27.28 -14.92
C PHE A 315 33.59 27.54 -14.01
N VAL A 316 33.06 26.49 -13.40
CA VAL A 316 32.02 26.60 -12.36
C VAL A 316 32.70 26.93 -11.01
N PRO A 317 32.36 28.04 -10.34
CA PRO A 317 32.97 28.36 -9.05
C PRO A 317 32.67 27.32 -7.97
N LEU A 318 33.70 26.83 -7.27
CA LEU A 318 33.57 25.79 -6.25
C LEU A 318 32.76 26.20 -5.00
N TYR A 319 32.44 27.49 -4.84
CA TYR A 319 31.55 27.96 -3.77
C TYR A 319 30.06 27.88 -4.15
N SER A 320 29.74 27.60 -5.43
CA SER A 320 28.35 27.52 -5.92
C SER A 320 27.70 26.16 -5.68
N PHE A 321 28.46 25.14 -5.25
CA PHE A 321 27.98 23.77 -5.09
C PHE A 321 28.82 23.00 -4.06
N ASP A 322 28.25 21.92 -3.51
CA ASP A 322 28.88 21.07 -2.52
C ASP A 322 29.80 20.04 -3.17
N LEU A 323 31.09 20.34 -3.30
CA LEU A 323 32.09 19.43 -3.90
C LEU A 323 32.18 18.06 -3.19
N GLN A 324 31.83 18.00 -1.90
CA GLN A 324 31.70 16.79 -1.11
C GLN A 324 30.27 16.70 -0.54
N ALA A 325 29.28 16.44 -1.40
CA ALA A 325 27.89 16.33 -1.00
C ALA A 325 27.60 15.02 -0.23
N LEU A 326 27.75 15.09 1.10
CA LEU A 326 27.53 13.96 2.01
C LEU A 326 26.04 13.79 2.34
N THR A 327 25.29 14.89 2.51
CA THR A 327 23.85 14.84 2.84
C THR A 327 22.98 14.74 1.60
N TYR A 328 21.76 14.22 1.75
CA TYR A 328 20.76 14.19 0.67
C TYR A 328 20.43 15.61 0.15
N GLU A 329 20.39 16.59 1.04
CA GLU A 329 20.09 18.00 0.71
C GLU A 329 21.19 18.63 -0.15
N GLN A 330 22.47 18.39 0.16
CA GLN A 330 23.60 18.83 -0.67
C GLN A 330 23.56 18.22 -2.07
N LYS A 331 23.21 16.94 -2.19
CA LYS A 331 23.06 16.27 -3.50
C LYS A 331 21.91 16.87 -4.31
N ILE A 332 20.79 17.16 -3.66
CA ILE A 332 19.65 17.84 -4.29
C ILE A 332 20.02 19.26 -4.73
N HIS A 333 20.77 20.01 -3.92
CA HIS A 333 21.31 21.32 -4.26
C HIS A 333 22.17 21.25 -5.53
N ASN A 334 23.17 20.37 -5.55
CA ASN A 334 24.06 20.18 -6.70
C ASN A 334 23.32 19.80 -7.99
N VAL A 335 22.40 18.81 -7.93
CA VAL A 335 21.65 18.40 -9.14
C VAL A 335 20.70 19.51 -9.59
N THR A 336 20.12 20.29 -8.67
CA THR A 336 19.31 21.48 -9.01
C THR A 336 20.15 22.55 -9.69
N PHE A 337 21.37 22.79 -9.22
CA PHE A 337 22.30 23.73 -9.84
C PHE A 337 22.77 23.24 -11.22
N ALA A 338 23.07 21.95 -11.39
CA ALA A 338 23.37 21.36 -12.70
C ALA A 338 22.22 21.58 -13.71
N TYR A 339 20.97 21.50 -13.26
CA TYR A 339 19.79 21.78 -14.10
C TYR A 339 19.65 23.26 -14.46
N GLN A 340 20.07 24.18 -13.58
CA GLN A 340 20.13 25.61 -13.87
C GLN A 340 21.19 25.88 -14.95
N LEU A 341 22.40 25.32 -14.82
CA LEU A 341 23.45 25.42 -15.84
C LEU A 341 23.00 24.86 -17.20
N MET A 342 22.23 23.75 -17.22
CA MET A 342 21.63 23.22 -18.46
C MET A 342 20.61 24.17 -19.08
N TYR A 343 19.78 24.81 -18.25
CA TYR A 343 18.77 25.78 -18.73
C TYR A 343 19.43 27.06 -19.26
N GLU A 344 20.49 27.54 -18.62
CA GLU A 344 21.27 28.71 -19.06
C GLU A 344 22.05 28.44 -20.37
N ALA A 345 22.37 27.17 -20.68
CA ALA A 345 23.00 26.73 -21.93
C ALA A 345 21.99 26.39 -23.06
N ASP A 346 20.75 26.90 -22.97
CA ASP A 346 19.63 26.67 -23.90
C ASP A 346 19.25 25.18 -24.09
N LEU A 347 19.52 24.29 -23.12
CA LEU A 347 18.97 22.93 -23.18
C LEU A 347 17.51 22.92 -22.74
N GLN A 348 16.73 22.04 -23.37
CA GLN A 348 15.41 21.69 -22.87
C GLN A 348 15.53 21.16 -21.44
N LYS A 349 14.76 21.77 -20.52
CA LYS A 349 14.72 21.39 -19.11
C LYS A 349 14.61 19.86 -18.97
N PRO A 350 15.52 19.19 -18.24
CA PRO A 350 15.47 17.76 -18.07
C PRO A 350 14.10 17.30 -17.59
N ARG A 351 13.54 16.27 -18.25
CA ARG A 351 12.25 15.68 -17.85
C ARG A 351 12.36 14.96 -16.50
N ALA A 352 13.51 14.33 -16.23
CA ALA A 352 13.83 13.69 -14.96
C ALA A 352 13.88 14.72 -13.82
N ARG A 353 13.48 14.35 -12.61
CA ARG A 353 13.55 15.26 -11.45
C ARG A 353 14.91 15.11 -10.77
N VAL A 354 15.27 16.14 -10.00
CA VAL A 354 16.53 16.16 -9.26
C VAL A 354 16.64 14.98 -8.27
N GLN A 355 15.52 14.58 -7.66
CA GLN A 355 15.46 13.42 -6.76
C GLN A 355 15.71 12.09 -7.49
N ASP A 356 15.35 11.96 -8.76
CA ASP A 356 15.53 10.72 -9.53
C ASP A 356 17.03 10.45 -9.72
N ILE A 357 17.81 11.50 -9.99
CA ILE A 357 19.27 11.45 -10.09
C ILE A 357 19.92 11.19 -8.74
N VAL A 358 19.51 11.88 -7.67
CA VAL A 358 20.09 11.69 -6.32
C VAL A 358 19.83 10.28 -5.78
N ASN A 359 18.68 9.68 -6.11
CA ASN A 359 18.35 8.31 -5.76
C ASN A 359 19.05 7.26 -6.65
N GLY A 360 19.55 7.65 -7.83
CA GLY A 360 20.23 6.74 -8.75
C GLY A 360 19.37 6.06 -9.78
N ASP A 361 18.26 6.66 -10.21
CA ASP A 361 17.55 6.14 -11.37
C ASP A 361 18.44 6.26 -12.62
N LEU A 362 19.08 5.14 -12.96
CA LEU A 362 19.91 5.02 -14.15
C LEU A 362 19.14 5.39 -15.43
N LYS A 363 17.82 5.16 -15.48
CA LYS A 363 17.00 5.54 -16.64
C LYS A 363 16.94 7.06 -16.77
N SER A 364 16.77 7.78 -15.67
CA SER A 364 16.84 9.25 -15.60
C SER A 364 18.23 9.80 -15.90
N THR A 365 19.30 9.23 -15.33
CA THR A 365 20.67 9.69 -15.61
C THR A 365 21.02 9.53 -17.10
N LEU A 366 20.70 8.39 -17.72
CA LEU A 366 20.94 8.17 -19.14
C LEU A 366 20.15 9.14 -20.04
N ARG A 367 18.92 9.52 -19.67
CA ARG A 367 18.14 10.55 -20.39
C ARG A 367 18.84 11.90 -20.38
N ILE A 368 19.40 12.33 -19.24
CA ILE A 368 20.15 13.59 -19.13
C ILE A 368 21.42 13.53 -19.99
N LEU A 369 22.24 12.49 -19.80
CA LEU A 369 23.50 12.33 -20.53
C LEU A 369 23.27 12.23 -22.04
N HIS A 370 22.17 11.60 -22.48
CA HIS A 370 21.78 11.55 -23.88
C HIS A 370 21.33 12.92 -24.43
N SER A 371 20.66 13.76 -23.62
CA SER A 371 20.34 15.14 -24.00
C SER A 371 21.62 15.95 -24.23
N LEU A 372 22.57 15.87 -23.28
CA LEU A 372 23.89 16.49 -23.41
C LEU A 372 24.64 15.98 -24.64
N PHE A 373 24.75 14.66 -24.81
CA PHE A 373 25.38 14.05 -25.98
C PHE A 373 24.73 14.55 -27.29
N THR A 374 23.40 14.60 -27.37
CA THR A 374 22.69 15.05 -28.58
C THR A 374 23.01 16.49 -28.93
N ARG A 375 23.13 17.37 -27.93
CA ARG A 375 23.48 18.80 -28.07
C ARG A 375 24.96 19.01 -28.44
N TYR A 376 25.88 18.29 -27.79
CA TYR A 376 27.32 18.57 -27.83
C TYR A 376 28.17 17.53 -28.57
N LYS A 377 27.60 16.51 -29.22
CA LYS A 377 28.33 15.48 -30.02
C LYS A 377 29.33 16.01 -31.06
N HIS A 378 29.27 17.30 -31.42
CA HIS A 378 30.16 17.95 -32.38
C HIS A 378 31.35 18.69 -31.72
N VAL A 379 31.38 18.75 -30.38
CA VAL A 379 32.47 19.29 -29.54
C VAL A 379 33.28 18.11 -28.99
#